data_AF-R6HBR2-F1
#
_entry.id   AF-R6HBR2-F1
#
_cell.length_a   1.000
_cell.length_b   1.000
_cell.length_c   1.000
_cell.angle_alpha   90.00
_cell.angle_beta   90.00
_cell.angle_gamma   90.00
#
_symmetry.space_group_name_H-M   'P 1'
#
loop_
_entity.id
_entity.type
_entity.pdbx_description
1 polymer ?
#
loop_
_entity_poly.entity_id
_entity_poly.type
_entity_poly.pdbx_seq_one_letter_code
_entity_poly.pdbx_strand_id
1 'polypeptide(L)'
;MGIPELNTVSAPKTATFQMRINPEVKQKAESIFAAYGLTLTDAVNIFIQQSLNTEGLPFLLSPENTEYLKAKSISRLMAEIQKGWDSIKTDADWVSEEAAYRILEEQA
;
A
#
# COMPACT_ATOMS: atom_id res chain seq x y z
N MET A 1 11.02 -29.26 0.91
CA MET A 1 12.31 -28.56 1.17
C MET A 1 11.94 -27.28 1.88
N GLY A 2 12.03 -27.28 3.22
CA GLY A 2 11.62 -26.13 4.03
C GLY A 2 12.54 -24.94 3.74
N ILE A 3 11.95 -23.75 3.60
CA ILE A 3 12.72 -22.52 3.56
C ILE A 3 13.53 -22.45 4.88
N PRO A 4 14.88 -22.37 4.83
CA PRO A 4 15.66 -22.21 6.04
C PRO A 4 15.26 -20.89 6.70
N GLU A 5 15.15 -20.87 8.03
CA GLU A 5 14.91 -19.66 8.82
C GLU A 5 15.88 -18.56 8.37
N LEU A 6 15.41 -17.64 7.54
CA LEU A 6 16.24 -16.62 6.93
C LEU A 6 16.45 -15.51 7.96
N ASN A 7 17.45 -15.69 8.83
CA ASN A 7 17.83 -14.67 9.80
C ASN A 7 18.42 -13.45 9.07
N THR A 8 17.68 -12.34 9.06
CA THR A 8 18.08 -11.06 8.44
C THR A 8 19.33 -10.41 9.00
N VAL A 9 19.87 -10.91 10.12
CA VAL A 9 21.15 -10.45 10.67
C VAL A 9 22.33 -11.05 9.89
N SER A 10 22.16 -12.21 9.25
CA SER A 10 23.24 -12.93 8.56
C SER A 10 23.09 -12.96 7.03
N ALA A 11 21.87 -12.85 6.49
CA ALA A 11 21.66 -12.93 5.06
C ALA A 11 22.10 -11.62 4.36
N PRO A 12 22.82 -11.69 3.23
CA PRO A 12 23.25 -10.50 2.51
C PRO A 12 22.03 -9.73 1.99
N LYS A 13 21.89 -8.48 2.42
CA LYS A 13 20.81 -7.56 2.00
C LYS A 13 21.11 -7.03 0.60
N THR A 14 20.92 -7.86 -0.42
CA THR A 14 21.26 -7.53 -1.82
C THR A 14 20.15 -6.82 -2.59
N ALA A 15 18.92 -6.82 -2.07
CA ALA A 15 17.78 -6.16 -2.68
C ALA A 15 17.62 -4.73 -2.14
N THR A 16 17.39 -3.77 -3.04
CA THR A 16 17.06 -2.39 -2.66
C THR A 16 15.55 -2.21 -2.58
N PHE A 17 15.07 -1.67 -1.47
CA PHE A 17 13.65 -1.32 -1.27
C PHE A 17 13.49 0.21 -1.28
N GLN A 18 12.85 0.74 -2.32
CA GLN A 18 12.57 2.17 -2.45
C GLN A 18 11.09 2.45 -2.14
N MET A 19 10.85 3.45 -1.29
CA MET A 19 9.52 3.82 -0.83
C MET A 19 9.34 5.34 -0.88
N ARG A 20 8.17 5.80 -1.34
CA ARG A 20 7.75 7.19 -1.23
C ARG A 20 6.99 7.38 0.08
N ILE A 21 7.35 8.40 0.84
CA ILE A 21 6.74 8.76 2.12
C ILE A 21 6.64 10.28 2.21
N ASN A 22 5.56 10.77 2.83
CA ASN A 22 5.44 12.18 3.16
C ASN A 22 6.58 12.58 4.14
N PRO A 23 7.29 13.69 3.91
CA PRO A 23 8.45 14.08 4.73
C PRO A 23 8.12 14.28 6.22
N GLU A 24 6.93 14.80 6.55
CA GLU A 24 6.49 15.00 7.94
C GLU A 24 6.22 13.66 8.62
N VAL A 25 5.58 12.72 7.91
CA VAL A 25 5.35 11.37 8.41
C VAL A 25 6.66 10.64 8.64
N LYS A 26 7.63 10.80 7.72
CA LYS A 26 8.98 10.24 7.86
C LYS A 26 9.67 10.76 9.12
N GLN A 27 9.68 12.08 9.31
CA GLN A 27 10.33 12.70 10.47
C GLN A 27 9.70 12.23 11.79
N LYS A 28 8.36 12.14 11.84
CA LYS A 28 7.66 11.63 13.02
C LYS A 28 8.02 10.17 13.30
N ALA A 29 8.05 9.33 12.27
CA ALA A 29 8.42 7.93 12.41
C ALA A 29 9.88 7.77 12.89
N GLU A 30 10.82 8.51 12.30
CA GLU A 30 12.22 8.52 12.72
C GLU A 30 12.37 8.95 14.18
N SER A 31 11.63 9.97 14.63
CA SER A 31 11.66 10.41 16.03
C SER A 31 11.16 9.32 16.99
N ILE A 32 10.10 8.58 16.61
CA ILE A 32 9.58 7.47 17.42
C ILE A 32 10.60 6.35 17.47
N PHE A 33 11.16 5.93 16.34
CA PHE A 33 12.10 4.81 16.28
C PHE A 33 13.44 5.14 16.95
N ALA A 34 13.90 6.38 16.84
CA ALA A 34 15.09 6.86 17.53
C ALA A 34 14.96 6.77 19.06
N ALA A 35 13.75 6.93 19.61
CA ALA A 35 13.50 6.73 21.04
C ALA A 35 13.75 5.27 21.48
N TYR A 36 13.68 4.32 20.56
CA TYR A 36 14.01 2.91 20.76
C TYR A 36 15.39 2.52 20.21
N GLY A 37 16.21 3.48 19.79
CA GLY A 37 17.53 3.22 19.20
C GLY A 37 17.51 2.58 17.81
N LEU A 38 16.39 2.67 17.10
CA LEU A 38 16.20 2.08 15.79
C LEU A 38 16.22 3.14 14.69
N THR A 39 16.83 2.81 13.55
CA THR A 39 16.63 3.60 12.33
C THR A 39 15.31 3.22 11.67
N LEU A 40 14.81 4.08 10.76
CA LEU A 40 13.64 3.75 9.94
C LEU A 40 13.84 2.44 9.15
N THR A 41 15.06 2.19 8.68
CA THR A 41 15.43 0.96 7.98
C THR A 41 15.37 -0.26 8.89
N ASP A 42 15.82 -0.14 10.15
CA ASP A 42 15.74 -1.24 11.12
C ASP A 42 14.30 -1.57 11.44
N ALA A 43 13.46 -0.56 11.67
CA ALA A 43 12.04 -0.74 11.92
C ALA A 43 11.32 -1.45 10.76
N VAL A 44 11.62 -1.08 9.51
CA VAL A 44 11.07 -1.76 8.32
C VAL A 44 11.57 -3.20 8.21
N ASN A 45 12.85 -3.45 8.47
CA ASN A 45 13.40 -4.81 8.47
C ASN A 45 12.72 -5.69 9.52
N ILE A 46 12.57 -5.19 10.74
CA ILE A 46 11.88 -5.89 11.83
C ILE A 46 10.43 -6.19 11.43
N PHE A 47 9.72 -5.21 10.87
CA PHE A 47 8.34 -5.39 10.41
C PHE A 47 8.22 -6.54 9.39
N ILE A 48 9.08 -6.58 8.38
CA ILE A 48 9.06 -7.64 7.36
C ILE A 48 9.33 -9.01 8.00
N GLN A 49 10.32 -9.09 8.90
CA GLN A 49 10.66 -10.33 9.58
C GLN A 49 9.54 -10.86 10.45
N GLN A 50 8.91 -9.98 11.23
CA GLN A 50 7.76 -10.37 12.05
C GLN A 50 6.58 -10.81 11.17
N SER A 51 6.38 -10.17 10.01
CA SER A 51 5.34 -10.57 9.06
C SER A 51 5.60 -11.99 8.51
N LEU A 52 6.86 -12.29 8.16
CA LEU A 52 7.26 -13.62 7.69
C LEU A 52 7.11 -14.67 8.78
N ASN A 53 7.53 -14.38 10.02
CA ASN A 53 7.46 -15.31 11.13
C ASN A 53 6.02 -15.65 11.55
N THR A 54 5.09 -14.73 11.34
CA THR A 54 3.67 -14.89 11.71
C THR A 54 2.80 -15.36 10.54
N GLU A 55 3.37 -15.52 9.34
CA GLU A 55 2.64 -15.72 8.08
C GLU A 55 1.45 -14.74 7.91
N GLY A 56 1.64 -13.49 8.38
CA GLY A 56 0.54 -12.54 8.52
C GLY A 56 1.03 -11.12 8.84
N LEU A 57 0.13 -10.28 9.34
CA LEU A 57 0.52 -8.95 9.84
C LEU A 57 1.06 -9.07 11.26
N PRO A 58 2.18 -8.40 11.57
CA PRO A 58 2.87 -8.53 12.86
C PRO A 58 2.21 -7.71 13.98
N PHE A 59 0.95 -7.33 13.79
CA PHE A 59 0.11 -6.65 14.76
C PHE A 59 -1.32 -7.16 14.63
N LEU A 60 -2.02 -7.22 15.75
CA LEU A 60 -3.45 -7.52 15.76
C LEU A 60 -4.19 -6.38 15.05
N LEU A 61 -5.00 -6.72 14.05
CA LEU A 61 -5.93 -5.77 13.47
C LEU A 61 -6.96 -5.43 14.55
N SER A 62 -6.91 -4.22 15.11
CA SER A 62 -8.04 -3.76 15.91
C SER A 62 -9.28 -3.68 15.01
N PRO A 63 -10.49 -3.90 15.53
CA PRO A 63 -11.72 -3.71 14.76
C PRO A 63 -11.77 -2.32 14.08
N GLU A 64 -11.29 -1.29 14.78
CA GLU A 64 -11.15 0.07 14.26
C GLU A 64 -10.20 0.14 13.07
N ASN A 65 -9.11 -0.65 13.03
CA ASN A 65 -8.22 -0.70 11.87
C ASN A 65 -8.88 -1.36 10.66
N THR A 66 -9.73 -2.38 10.88
CA THR A 66 -10.51 -3.00 9.79
C THR A 66 -11.50 -1.99 9.20
N GLU A 67 -12.21 -1.25 10.05
CA GLU A 67 -13.11 -0.19 9.62
C GLU A 67 -12.37 0.97 8.98
N TYR A 68 -11.21 1.37 9.50
CA TYR A 68 -10.35 2.39 8.93
C TYR A 68 -9.85 2.01 7.53
N LEU A 69 -9.40 0.76 7.36
CA LEU A 69 -8.94 0.25 6.05
C LEU A 69 -10.10 0.15 5.05
N LYS A 70 -11.29 -0.28 5.50
CA LYS A 70 -12.52 -0.25 4.67
C LYS A 70 -12.94 1.16 4.31
N ALA A 71 -12.94 2.10 5.26
CA ALA A 71 -13.27 3.49 5.01
C ALA A 71 -12.30 4.13 4.02
N LYS A 72 -11.00 3.81 4.15
CA LYS A 72 -9.96 4.27 3.23
C LYS A 72 -10.12 3.69 1.83
N SER A 73 -10.49 2.41 1.70
CA SER A 73 -10.75 1.80 0.38
C SER A 73 -12.01 2.37 -0.27
N ILE A 74 -13.08 2.59 0.50
CA ILE A 74 -14.32 3.24 0.03
C ILE A 74 -14.01 4.67 -0.41
N SER A 75 -13.29 5.45 0.40
CA SER A 75 -12.91 6.82 0.04
C SER A 75 -12.13 6.88 -1.27
N ARG A 76 -11.22 5.92 -1.50
CA ARG A 76 -10.47 5.83 -2.75
C ARG A 76 -11.36 5.45 -3.94
N LEU A 77 -12.27 4.50 -3.76
CA LEU A 77 -13.26 4.13 -4.79
C LEU A 77 -14.13 5.34 -5.16
N MET A 78 -14.64 6.06 -4.15
CA MET A 78 -15.47 7.24 -4.36
C MET A 78 -14.71 8.37 -5.05
N ALA A 79 -13.43 8.56 -4.75
CA ALA A 79 -12.60 9.53 -5.44
C ALA A 79 -12.42 9.20 -6.94
N GLU A 80 -12.23 7.93 -7.30
CA GLU A 80 -12.14 7.52 -8.71
C GLU A 80 -13.50 7.63 -9.43
N ILE A 81 -14.59 7.27 -8.75
CA ILE A 81 -15.95 7.49 -9.25
C ILE A 81 -16.17 8.98 -9.52
N GLN A 82 -15.87 9.85 -8.55
CA GLN A 82 -16.06 11.30 -8.68
C GLN A 82 -15.23 11.89 -9.82
N LYS A 83 -13.98 11.47 -10.00
CA LYS A 83 -13.18 11.87 -11.17
C LYS A 83 -13.83 11.48 -12.48
N GLY A 84 -14.47 10.30 -12.54
CA GLY A 84 -15.26 9.87 -13.69
C GLY A 84 -16.44 10.81 -13.96
N TRP A 85 -17.20 11.19 -12.93
CA TRP A 85 -18.30 12.16 -13.07
C TRP A 85 -17.81 13.56 -13.47
N ASP A 86 -16.74 14.04 -12.84
CA ASP A 86 -16.15 15.36 -13.12
C ASP A 86 -15.49 15.44 -14.51
N SER A 87 -15.18 14.28 -15.11
CA SER A 87 -14.64 14.21 -16.48
C SER A 87 -15.68 14.51 -17.56
N ILE A 88 -16.98 14.51 -17.19
CA ILE A 88 -18.09 14.74 -18.11
C ILE A 88 -18.43 16.23 -18.10
N LYS A 89 -18.04 16.95 -19.15
CA LYS A 89 -18.30 18.40 -19.28
C LYS A 89 -19.48 18.70 -20.19
N THR A 90 -19.83 17.75 -21.06
CA THR A 90 -20.86 17.87 -22.08
C THR A 90 -21.51 16.51 -22.33
N ASP A 91 -22.75 16.50 -22.84
CA ASP A 91 -23.51 15.27 -23.11
C ASP A 91 -22.85 14.35 -24.16
N ALA A 92 -21.87 14.86 -24.91
CA ALA A 92 -21.04 14.13 -25.87
C ALA A 92 -19.83 13.40 -25.24
N ASP A 93 -19.50 13.68 -23.97
CA ASP A 93 -18.38 13.03 -23.26
C ASP A 93 -18.78 11.67 -22.65
N TRP A 94 -20.08 11.33 -22.70
CA TRP A 94 -20.58 10.01 -22.32
C TRP A 94 -20.23 8.97 -23.38
N VAL A 95 -19.59 7.89 -22.95
CA VAL A 95 -19.35 6.72 -23.81
C VAL A 95 -20.60 5.84 -23.77
N SER A 96 -21.26 5.63 -24.92
CA SER A 96 -22.36 4.68 -25.01
C SER A 96 -21.86 3.25 -24.75
N GLU A 97 -22.74 2.38 -24.26
CA GLU A 97 -22.41 0.98 -23.99
C GLU A 97 -21.79 0.31 -25.23
N GLU A 98 -22.30 0.56 -26.43
CA GLU A 98 -21.74 -0.02 -27.66
C GLU A 98 -20.38 0.60 -28.07
N ALA A 99 -20.11 1.85 -27.71
CA ALA A 99 -18.81 2.47 -27.93
C ALA A 99 -17.75 1.94 -26.95
N ALA A 100 -18.13 1.72 -25.69
CA ALA A 100 -17.23 1.15 -24.67
C ALA A 100 -16.77 -0.27 -25.04
N TYR A 101 -17.67 -1.12 -25.53
CA TYR A 101 -17.32 -2.47 -25.97
C TYR A 101 -16.38 -2.47 -27.17
N ARG A 102 -16.57 -1.58 -28.15
CA ARG A 102 -15.66 -1.45 -29.31
C ARG A 102 -14.24 -1.05 -28.91
N ILE A 103 -14.10 -0.11 -27.97
CA ILE A 103 -12.79 0.36 -27.49
C ILE A 103 -12.03 -0.76 -26.75
N LEU A 104 -12.75 -1.63 -26.02
CA LEU A 104 -12.14 -2.76 -25.31
C LEU A 104 -11.71 -3.90 -26.25
N GLU A 105 -12.45 -4.12 -27.34
CA GLU A 105 -12.10 -5.11 -28.37
C GLU A 105 -10.95 -4.63 -29.29
N GLU A 106 -10.82 -3.32 -29.54
CA GLU A 106 -9.72 -2.74 -30.35
C GLU A 106 -8.36 -2.67 -29.63
N GLN A 107 -8.33 -2.87 -28.31
CA GLN A 107 -7.11 -2.81 -27.48
C GLN A 107 -6.57 -4.21 -27.10
N ALA A 108 -7.17 -5.28 -27.60
CA ALA A 108 -6.75 -6.68 -27.41
C ALA A 108 -6.00 -7.22 -28.64
#